data_AF-A0A964K1E9-F1
#
_entry.id   AF-A0A964K1E9-F1
#
_cell.length_a   1.000
_cell.length_b   1.000
_cell.length_c   1.000
_cell.angle_alpha   90.00
_cell.angle_beta   90.00
_cell.angle_gamma   90.00
#
_symmetry.space_group_name_H-M   'P 1'
#
loop_
_entity.id
_entity.type
_entity.pdbx_description
1 polymer ?
#
loop_
_entity_poly.entity_id
_entity_poly.type
_entity_poly.pdbx_seq_one_letter_code
_entity_poly.pdbx_strand_id
1 'polypeptide(L)'
;MDAKALKAKATKSFFTSPAAGGKGHHYYPGGLPVHVLEWIDVAMGWADAYEKIYKVKKVDRDLVIAALVLLDWAKVWYEWDDKTMTVQKPQWFPQSWGDDRGKAKWKWMGEHGAVAYAELYVRGAPEALIVATASAHFDPHWDLDKEGEGLNPALAEAAKIASKPPIVVQAKKQMAEWWLPAYTYGAWSYSHYIAAPIVLEAVEAVAGELGFKAGSREANTLANFVLTRVSDFRIYEIYQNAGFNAEAAREAVRAILKNSSAYEVPKG
;
A
#
# COMPACT_ATOMS: atom_id res chain seq x y z
N MET A 1 -1.20 11.56 15.21
CA MET A 1 -1.71 12.72 14.47
C MET A 1 -3.19 12.49 14.26
N ASP A 2 -4.03 13.50 14.45
CA ASP A 2 -5.48 13.33 14.29
C ASP A 2 -5.89 13.61 12.84
N ALA A 3 -6.85 12.85 12.32
CA ALA A 3 -7.56 13.13 11.08
C ALA A 3 -8.38 14.40 11.30
N LYS A 4 -8.02 15.49 10.61
CA LYS A 4 -8.75 16.75 10.67
C LYS A 4 -10.06 16.69 9.89
N ALA A 5 -10.09 15.98 8.77
CA ALA A 5 -11.26 15.84 7.89
C ALA A 5 -12.36 15.00 8.55
N LEU A 6 -11.97 13.89 9.20
CA LEU A 6 -12.92 12.92 9.77
C LEU A 6 -12.93 12.88 11.31
N LYS A 7 -12.16 13.77 11.95
CA LYS A 7 -12.10 13.94 13.42
C LYS A 7 -11.76 12.64 14.16
N ALA A 8 -10.85 11.83 13.61
CA ALA A 8 -10.44 10.54 14.15
C ALA A 8 -8.98 10.57 14.63
N LYS A 9 -8.71 10.10 15.85
CA LYS A 9 -7.36 10.04 16.40
C LYS A 9 -6.63 8.79 15.90
N ALA A 10 -5.42 8.96 15.35
CA ALA A 10 -4.60 7.80 14.99
C ALA A 10 -4.10 7.07 16.24
N THR A 11 -4.27 5.75 16.27
CA THR A 11 -3.84 4.89 17.37
C THR A 11 -2.47 4.26 17.11
N LYS A 12 -1.96 4.35 15.88
CA LYS A 12 -0.64 3.84 15.45
C LYS A 12 0.19 4.92 14.76
N SER A 13 1.49 4.66 14.66
CA SER A 13 2.41 5.46 13.84
C SER A 13 2.58 4.83 12.47
N PHE A 14 2.99 5.62 11.48
CA PHE A 14 3.35 5.14 10.15
C PHE A 14 4.29 3.93 10.20
N PHE A 15 5.31 3.97 11.07
CA PHE A 15 6.31 2.90 11.24
C PHE A 15 5.78 1.58 11.80
N THR A 16 4.57 1.57 12.36
CA THR A 16 3.98 0.36 12.97
C THR A 16 2.73 -0.12 12.24
N SER A 17 2.26 0.65 11.26
CA SER A 17 1.08 0.32 10.47
C SER A 17 1.35 -0.78 9.44
N PRO A 18 0.34 -1.61 9.14
CA PRO A 18 0.36 -2.51 8.00
C PRO A 18 0.09 -1.75 6.70
N ALA A 19 0.56 -2.28 5.57
CA ALA A 19 0.22 -1.74 4.26
C ALA A 19 -1.09 -2.31 3.71
N ALA A 20 -1.65 -3.38 4.26
CA ALA A 20 -2.91 -3.97 3.80
C ALA A 20 -3.89 -4.18 4.94
N GLY A 21 -5.18 -4.03 4.62
CA GLY A 21 -6.29 -4.19 5.58
C GLY A 21 -6.73 -5.64 5.81
N GLY A 22 -5.87 -6.60 5.48
CA GLY A 22 -6.13 -8.04 5.51
C GLY A 22 -4.91 -8.80 4.95
N LYS A 23 -4.95 -10.14 4.98
CA LYS A 23 -3.86 -10.98 4.44
C LYS A 23 -3.54 -10.60 3.00
N GLY A 24 -2.26 -10.33 2.73
CA GLY A 24 -1.77 -9.83 1.45
C GLY A 24 -0.39 -9.21 1.62
N HIS A 25 0.05 -8.42 0.64
CA HIS A 25 1.35 -7.76 0.70
C HIS A 25 1.53 -6.89 1.95
N HIS A 26 2.68 -7.00 2.61
CA HIS A 26 3.06 -6.14 3.72
C HIS A 26 1.97 -5.91 4.79
N TYR A 27 1.09 -6.88 5.02
CA TYR A 27 -0.06 -6.73 5.93
C TYR A 27 0.32 -6.80 7.42
N TYR A 28 1.60 -7.01 7.72
CA TYR A 28 2.16 -7.16 9.06
C TYR A 28 2.53 -5.80 9.70
N PRO A 29 2.75 -5.74 11.04
CA PRO A 29 3.16 -4.50 11.69
C PRO A 29 4.44 -3.93 11.09
N GLY A 30 4.44 -2.65 10.71
CA GLY A 30 5.57 -2.01 10.05
C GLY A 30 5.74 -2.37 8.57
N GLY A 31 4.74 -3.02 7.96
CA GLY A 31 4.72 -3.25 6.52
C GLY A 31 4.49 -1.98 5.69
N LEU A 32 3.80 -0.96 6.21
CA LEU A 32 3.55 0.30 5.51
C LEU A 32 4.84 1.05 5.09
N PRO A 33 5.85 1.29 5.97
CA PRO A 33 7.09 1.94 5.55
C PRO A 33 7.88 1.11 4.53
N VAL A 34 7.83 -0.23 4.62
CA VAL A 34 8.47 -1.11 3.62
C VAL A 34 7.81 -0.92 2.26
N HIS A 35 6.49 -0.96 2.22
CA HIS A 35 5.68 -0.76 1.02
C HIS A 35 5.96 0.60 0.35
N VAL A 36 6.02 1.67 1.15
CA VAL A 36 6.27 3.02 0.62
C VAL A 36 7.71 3.16 0.09
N LEU A 37 8.70 2.63 0.82
CA LEU A 37 10.10 2.71 0.39
C LEU A 37 10.32 1.96 -0.93
N GLU A 38 9.74 0.76 -1.06
CA GLU A 38 9.79 -0.02 -2.31
C GLU A 38 9.29 0.80 -3.50
N TRP A 39 8.13 1.45 -3.37
CA TRP A 39 7.58 2.24 -4.47
C TRP A 39 8.34 3.51 -4.78
N ILE A 40 8.93 4.15 -3.77
CA ILE A 40 9.82 5.29 -3.99
C ILE A 40 11.02 4.84 -4.84
N ASP A 41 11.68 3.75 -4.47
CA ASP A 41 12.87 3.27 -5.19
C ASP A 41 12.54 2.90 -6.64
N VAL A 42 11.44 2.17 -6.86
CA VAL A 42 10.97 1.84 -8.22
C VAL A 42 10.62 3.11 -9.01
N ALA A 43 9.94 4.08 -8.39
CA ALA A 43 9.55 5.32 -9.05
C ALA A 43 10.76 6.19 -9.42
N MET A 44 11.81 6.20 -8.60
CA MET A 44 13.04 6.92 -8.92
C MET A 44 13.75 6.30 -10.13
N GLY A 45 13.83 4.97 -10.20
CA GLY A 45 14.34 4.28 -11.38
C GLY A 45 13.54 4.60 -12.66
N TRP A 46 12.23 4.73 -12.54
CA TRP A 46 11.39 5.16 -13.65
C TRP A 46 11.50 6.64 -14.00
N ALA A 47 11.63 7.53 -13.02
CA ALA A 47 11.88 8.95 -13.27
C ALA A 47 13.16 9.11 -14.10
N ASP A 48 14.23 8.38 -13.76
CA ASP A 48 15.47 8.35 -14.52
C ASP A 48 15.25 7.83 -15.96
N ALA A 49 14.43 6.77 -16.11
CA ALA A 49 14.07 6.25 -17.43
C ALA A 49 13.26 7.25 -18.26
N TYR A 50 12.32 7.99 -17.65
CA TYR A 50 11.51 9.01 -18.32
C TYR A 50 12.38 10.17 -18.83
N GLU A 51 13.30 10.67 -18.01
CA GLU A 51 14.24 11.72 -18.40
C GLU A 51 15.16 11.23 -19.52
N LYS A 52 15.67 10.00 -19.41
CA LYS A 52 16.59 9.40 -20.39
C LYS A 52 15.93 9.09 -21.72
N ILE A 53 14.76 8.43 -21.72
CA ILE A 53 14.10 7.87 -22.90
C ILE A 53 13.12 8.87 -23.50
N TYR A 54 12.16 9.35 -22.69
CA TYR A 54 11.09 10.22 -23.16
C TYR A 54 11.47 11.70 -23.21
N LYS A 55 12.66 12.06 -22.71
CA LYS A 55 13.19 13.43 -22.69
C LYS A 55 12.27 14.43 -21.96
N VAL A 56 11.43 13.93 -21.06
CA VAL A 56 10.69 14.75 -20.10
C VAL A 56 11.72 15.42 -19.22
N LYS A 57 11.83 16.76 -19.29
CA LYS A 57 12.87 17.49 -18.56
C LYS A 57 12.37 17.78 -17.14
N LYS A 58 13.20 17.45 -16.14
CA LYS A 58 13.02 17.81 -14.73
C LYS A 58 11.71 17.26 -14.15
N VAL A 59 11.61 15.94 -14.09
CA VAL A 59 10.52 15.31 -13.33
C VAL A 59 10.61 15.80 -11.88
N ASP A 60 9.51 16.31 -11.35
CA ASP A 60 9.44 16.73 -9.94
C ASP A 60 9.43 15.49 -9.03
N ARG A 61 10.63 15.05 -8.62
CA ARG A 61 10.82 13.87 -7.77
C ARG A 61 10.24 14.07 -6.38
N ASP A 62 10.25 15.29 -5.85
CA ASP A 62 9.69 15.59 -4.52
C ASP A 62 8.17 15.40 -4.54
N LEU A 63 7.50 15.84 -5.61
CA LEU A 63 6.07 15.60 -5.81
C LEU A 63 5.76 14.10 -5.86
N VAL A 64 6.55 13.32 -6.60
CA VAL A 64 6.36 11.86 -6.73
C VAL A 64 6.57 11.15 -5.40
N ILE A 65 7.65 11.47 -4.68
CA ILE A 65 7.96 10.91 -3.36
C ILE A 65 6.85 11.26 -2.37
N ALA A 66 6.44 12.54 -2.31
CA ALA A 66 5.38 12.97 -1.41
C ALA A 66 4.04 12.25 -1.72
N ALA A 67 3.69 12.11 -3.00
CA ALA A 67 2.49 11.38 -3.41
C ALA A 67 2.53 9.91 -2.97
N LEU A 68 3.67 9.23 -3.15
CA LEU A 68 3.85 7.83 -2.75
C LEU A 68 3.78 7.61 -1.24
N VAL A 69 4.34 8.54 -0.46
CA VAL A 69 4.24 8.49 1.01
C VAL A 69 2.79 8.71 1.47
N LEU A 70 2.06 9.62 0.81
CA LEU A 70 0.76 10.08 1.27
C LEU A 70 -0.41 9.21 0.82
N LEU A 71 -0.30 8.48 -0.30
CA LEU A 71 -1.42 7.71 -0.89
C LEU A 71 -2.01 6.69 0.10
N ASP A 72 -1.14 6.10 0.92
CA ASP A 72 -1.48 5.07 1.91
C ASP A 72 -1.32 5.55 3.35
N TRP A 73 -1.02 6.84 3.55
CA TRP A 73 -0.80 7.40 4.88
C TRP A 73 -2.01 7.17 5.80
N ALA A 74 -3.23 7.15 5.26
CA ALA A 74 -4.43 6.88 6.05
C ALA A 74 -4.49 5.46 6.67
N LYS A 75 -3.63 4.53 6.27
CA LYS A 75 -3.49 3.23 6.93
C LYS A 75 -2.91 3.34 8.36
N VAL A 76 -2.50 4.55 8.81
CA VAL A 76 -2.19 4.83 10.23
C VAL A 76 -3.37 4.63 11.19
N TRP A 77 -4.59 4.58 10.67
CA TRP A 77 -5.77 4.26 11.45
C TRP A 77 -6.14 2.77 11.41
N TYR A 78 -5.48 1.93 10.62
CA TYR A 78 -5.70 0.49 10.71
C TYR A 78 -5.29 -0.02 12.10
N GLU A 79 -6.15 -0.85 12.66
CA GLU A 79 -6.01 -1.38 14.01
C GLU A 79 -5.63 -2.87 13.96
N TRP A 80 -5.26 -3.40 15.12
CA TRP A 80 -5.01 -4.83 15.31
C TRP A 80 -6.03 -5.37 16.28
N ASP A 81 -6.69 -6.47 15.92
CA ASP A 81 -7.50 -7.21 16.87
C ASP A 81 -6.59 -8.03 17.78
N ASP A 82 -6.46 -7.66 19.06
CA ASP A 82 -5.58 -8.34 20.02
C ASP A 82 -5.94 -9.82 20.25
N LYS A 83 -7.18 -10.23 19.95
CA LYS A 83 -7.64 -11.62 20.10
C LYS A 83 -7.21 -12.49 18.93
N THR A 84 -7.21 -11.93 17.72
CA THR A 84 -6.90 -12.69 16.50
C THR A 84 -5.54 -12.34 15.92
N MET A 85 -4.93 -11.23 16.33
CA MET A 85 -3.74 -10.62 15.74
C MET A 85 -3.89 -10.34 14.24
N THR A 86 -5.09 -9.99 13.81
CA THR A 86 -5.41 -9.59 12.43
C THR A 86 -5.61 -8.10 12.31
N VAL A 87 -5.38 -7.55 11.12
CA VAL A 87 -5.65 -6.15 10.80
C VAL A 87 -7.15 -5.90 10.76
N GLN A 88 -7.59 -4.79 11.35
CA GLN A 88 -8.97 -4.31 11.31
C GLN A 88 -9.02 -2.92 10.68
N LYS A 89 -9.88 -2.75 9.68
CA LYS A 89 -10.17 -1.44 9.11
C LYS A 89 -11.13 -0.69 10.05
N PRO A 90 -10.96 0.63 10.27
CA PRO A 90 -11.90 1.37 11.09
C PRO A 90 -13.28 1.46 10.44
N GLN A 91 -14.33 1.26 11.25
CA GLN A 91 -15.71 1.32 10.77
C GLN A 91 -16.14 2.69 10.25
N TRP A 92 -15.42 3.76 10.64
CA TRP A 92 -15.71 5.12 10.19
C TRP A 92 -15.10 5.47 8.83
N PHE A 93 -14.28 4.58 8.24
CA PHE A 93 -13.75 4.82 6.90
C PHE A 93 -14.90 4.98 5.91
N PRO A 94 -14.77 5.89 4.92
CA PRO A 94 -15.72 5.95 3.82
C PRO A 94 -15.87 4.59 3.17
N GLN A 95 -17.13 4.19 2.92
CA GLN A 95 -17.43 2.89 2.32
C GLN A 95 -16.76 2.80 0.94
N SER A 96 -16.20 1.63 0.63
CA SER A 96 -15.74 1.36 -0.72
C SER A 96 -16.91 1.38 -1.72
N TRP A 97 -16.73 1.99 -2.87
CA TRP A 97 -17.68 2.08 -3.97
C TRP A 97 -17.01 1.74 -5.30
N GLY A 98 -17.85 1.64 -6.34
CA GLY A 98 -17.51 1.08 -7.64
C GLY A 98 -17.86 -0.41 -7.74
N ASP A 99 -18.02 -0.92 -8.96
CA ASP A 99 -18.53 -2.27 -9.18
C ASP A 99 -17.49 -3.29 -9.72
N ASP A 100 -17.82 -4.58 -9.70
CA ASP A 100 -16.96 -5.67 -10.18
C ASP A 100 -16.65 -5.63 -11.69
N ARG A 101 -17.46 -4.88 -12.44
CA ARG A 101 -17.31 -4.48 -13.85
C ARG A 101 -16.84 -3.02 -13.98
N GLY A 102 -16.56 -2.38 -12.84
CA GLY A 102 -16.22 -0.97 -12.68
C GLY A 102 -14.95 -0.66 -13.44
N LYS A 103 -14.88 0.56 -13.94
CA LYS A 103 -13.89 0.91 -14.97
C LYS A 103 -12.63 1.54 -14.41
N ALA A 104 -12.65 1.92 -13.13
CA ALA A 104 -11.44 2.22 -12.36
C ALA A 104 -10.83 0.91 -11.86
N LYS A 105 -9.49 0.82 -11.86
CA LYS A 105 -8.76 -0.44 -11.65
C LYS A 105 -9.02 -1.16 -10.31
N TRP A 106 -9.77 -0.58 -9.37
CA TRP A 106 -9.83 -1.04 -7.98
C TRP A 106 -11.27 -1.11 -7.46
N LYS A 107 -11.67 -2.28 -6.95
CA LYS A 107 -12.96 -2.52 -6.26
C LYS A 107 -13.10 -1.80 -4.90
N TRP A 108 -12.17 -0.90 -4.57
CA TRP A 108 -11.97 -0.33 -3.22
C TRP A 108 -12.02 1.20 -3.22
N MET A 109 -12.65 1.85 -4.21
CA MET A 109 -12.72 3.32 -4.30
C MET A 109 -13.38 3.87 -3.04
N GLY A 110 -12.78 4.83 -2.33
CA GLY A 110 -13.19 5.15 -0.95
C GLY A 110 -12.10 4.77 0.05
N GLU A 111 -12.48 4.24 1.21
CA GLU A 111 -11.58 3.76 2.27
C GLU A 111 -10.41 4.72 2.56
N HIS A 112 -9.17 4.21 2.66
CA HIS A 112 -7.98 4.98 3.00
C HIS A 112 -7.69 6.08 1.97
N GLY A 113 -7.99 5.86 0.69
CA GLY A 113 -7.80 6.85 -0.37
C GLY A 113 -8.66 8.10 -0.12
N ALA A 114 -9.96 7.92 0.11
CA ALA A 114 -10.85 9.03 0.42
C ALA A 114 -10.44 9.79 1.68
N VAL A 115 -9.98 9.09 2.72
CA VAL A 115 -9.41 9.72 3.93
C VAL A 115 -8.16 10.53 3.58
N ALA A 116 -7.20 9.95 2.86
CA ALA A 116 -5.94 10.59 2.52
C ALA A 116 -6.16 11.88 1.72
N TYR A 117 -6.99 11.84 0.69
CA TYR A 117 -7.24 13.01 -0.15
C TYR A 117 -7.99 14.10 0.62
N ALA A 118 -9.02 13.74 1.39
CA ALA A 118 -9.77 14.69 2.20
C ALA A 118 -8.88 15.38 3.24
N GLU A 119 -7.95 14.64 3.85
CA GLU A 119 -6.95 15.22 4.74
C GLU A 119 -6.06 16.23 4.03
N LEU A 120 -5.62 15.95 2.81
CA LEU A 120 -4.80 16.88 2.03
C LEU A 120 -5.58 18.16 1.68
N TYR A 121 -6.87 18.04 1.30
CA TYR A 121 -7.75 19.19 1.12
C TYR A 121 -7.88 20.04 2.39
N VAL A 122 -8.16 19.43 3.53
CA VAL A 122 -8.34 20.14 4.81
C VAL A 122 -7.04 20.81 5.27
N ARG A 123 -5.89 20.22 4.93
CA ARG A 123 -4.56 20.74 5.28
C ARG A 123 -4.04 21.79 4.29
N GLY A 124 -4.77 22.06 3.20
CA GLY A 124 -4.36 23.04 2.20
C GLY A 124 -3.13 22.61 1.42
N ALA A 125 -2.98 21.31 1.17
CA ALA A 125 -1.91 20.80 0.32
C ALA A 125 -2.04 21.36 -1.11
N PRO A 126 -0.93 21.51 -1.87
CA PRO A 126 -0.98 21.93 -3.26
C PRO A 126 -1.84 20.99 -4.12
N GLU A 127 -2.61 21.54 -5.07
CA GLU A 127 -3.48 20.75 -5.95
C GLU A 127 -2.71 19.65 -6.68
N ALA A 128 -1.50 19.96 -7.18
CA ALA A 128 -0.64 18.98 -7.85
C ALA A 128 -0.33 17.76 -6.97
N LEU A 129 -0.14 17.97 -5.66
CA LEU A 129 0.12 16.88 -4.71
C LEU A 129 -1.15 16.07 -4.42
N ILE A 130 -2.30 16.72 -4.28
CA ILE A 130 -3.58 16.03 -4.10
C ILE A 130 -3.86 15.13 -5.32
N VAL A 131 -3.70 15.67 -6.53
CA VAL A 131 -3.89 14.91 -7.78
C VAL A 131 -2.86 13.80 -7.92
N ALA A 132 -1.57 14.06 -7.66
CA ALA A 132 -0.53 13.03 -7.74
C ALA A 132 -0.77 11.87 -6.75
N THR A 133 -1.21 12.20 -5.53
CA THR A 133 -1.55 11.22 -4.49
C THR A 133 -2.75 10.36 -4.92
N ALA A 134 -3.79 10.99 -5.47
CA ALA A 134 -4.95 10.27 -5.99
C ALA A 134 -4.63 9.42 -7.23
N SER A 135 -3.68 9.86 -8.04
CA SER A 135 -3.27 9.15 -9.26
C SER A 135 -2.65 7.78 -8.99
N ALA A 136 -2.11 7.53 -7.79
CA ALA A 136 -1.70 6.18 -7.38
C ALA A 136 -2.82 5.14 -7.51
N HIS A 137 -4.06 5.55 -7.25
CA HIS A 137 -5.24 4.70 -7.35
C HIS A 137 -6.01 4.89 -8.67
N PHE A 138 -5.78 5.96 -9.43
CA PHE A 138 -6.54 6.23 -10.65
C PHE A 138 -5.62 6.62 -11.79
N ASP A 139 -5.66 5.87 -12.89
CA ASP A 139 -4.89 6.25 -14.08
C ASP A 139 -5.34 7.65 -14.56
N PRO A 140 -4.44 8.65 -14.65
CA PRO A 140 -4.82 10.03 -14.95
C PRO A 140 -5.45 10.24 -16.33
N HIS A 141 -5.34 9.25 -17.22
CA HIS A 141 -5.97 9.26 -18.54
C HIS A 141 -7.12 8.27 -18.62
N TRP A 142 -6.85 6.99 -18.33
CA TRP A 142 -7.86 5.95 -18.51
C TRP A 142 -8.96 6.07 -17.48
N ASP A 143 -8.68 6.52 -16.26
CA ASP A 143 -9.66 6.58 -15.18
C ASP A 143 -10.01 8.02 -14.81
N LEU A 144 -9.92 8.96 -15.75
CA LEU A 144 -10.14 10.39 -15.46
C LEU A 144 -11.58 10.69 -14.99
N ASP A 145 -12.56 10.36 -15.82
CA ASP A 145 -13.99 10.61 -15.62
C ASP A 145 -14.80 9.51 -16.32
N LYS A 146 -15.15 8.44 -15.60
CA LYS A 146 -15.90 7.32 -16.16
C LYS A 146 -17.17 7.08 -15.38
N GLU A 147 -18.31 7.57 -15.87
CA GLU A 147 -19.65 7.19 -15.37
C GLU A 147 -19.84 7.34 -13.84
N GLY A 148 -19.19 8.33 -13.21
CA GLY A 148 -19.23 8.52 -11.76
C GLY A 148 -18.10 7.82 -10.99
N GLU A 149 -17.19 7.16 -11.69
CA GLU A 149 -15.97 6.54 -11.18
C GLU A 149 -14.71 7.17 -11.76
N GLY A 150 -13.60 7.07 -11.02
CA GLY A 150 -12.29 7.55 -11.46
C GLY A 150 -11.70 8.68 -10.61
N LEU A 151 -10.66 9.31 -11.14
CA LEU A 151 -9.86 10.32 -10.48
C LEU A 151 -10.69 11.54 -10.08
N ASN A 152 -11.43 12.14 -11.02
CA ASN A 152 -12.25 13.32 -10.73
C ASN A 152 -13.42 13.02 -9.77
N PRO A 153 -14.16 11.89 -9.91
CA PRO A 153 -15.14 11.49 -8.91
C PRO A 153 -14.55 11.28 -7.50
N ALA A 154 -13.38 10.65 -7.39
CA ALA A 154 -12.70 10.47 -6.10
C ALA A 154 -12.25 11.80 -5.48
N LEU A 155 -11.72 12.72 -6.30
CA LEU A 155 -11.38 14.07 -5.87
C LEU A 155 -12.62 14.86 -5.43
N ALA A 156 -13.76 14.66 -6.08
CA ALA A 156 -15.03 15.29 -5.72
C ALA A 156 -15.58 14.76 -4.39
N GLU A 157 -15.51 13.45 -4.15
CA GLU A 157 -15.86 12.86 -2.86
C GLU A 157 -14.99 13.40 -1.72
N ALA A 158 -13.67 13.41 -1.92
CA ALA A 158 -12.72 13.94 -0.95
C ALA A 158 -12.99 15.42 -0.64
N ALA A 159 -13.29 16.22 -1.65
CA ALA A 159 -13.65 17.62 -1.50
C ALA A 159 -14.97 17.80 -0.73
N LYS A 160 -15.96 16.92 -0.96
CA LYS A 160 -17.22 16.89 -0.19
C LYS A 160 -16.95 16.59 1.29
N ILE A 161 -16.15 15.58 1.60
CA ILE A 161 -15.74 15.26 2.99
C ILE A 161 -15.04 16.47 3.62
N ALA A 162 -14.15 17.13 2.87
CA ALA A 162 -13.39 18.29 3.33
C ALA A 162 -14.19 19.60 3.38
N SER A 163 -15.44 19.63 2.88
CA SER A 163 -16.22 20.86 2.66
C SER A 163 -15.44 21.92 1.85
N LYS A 164 -14.81 21.48 0.75
CA LYS A 164 -13.99 22.29 -0.18
C LYS A 164 -14.54 22.18 -1.61
N PRO A 165 -14.22 23.13 -2.50
CA PRO A 165 -14.49 22.96 -3.93
C PRO A 165 -13.68 21.78 -4.49
N PRO A 166 -14.24 20.99 -5.42
CA PRO A 166 -13.52 19.88 -6.03
C PRO A 166 -12.46 20.36 -7.01
N ILE A 167 -11.28 19.74 -6.96
CA ILE A 167 -10.29 19.82 -8.04
C ILE A 167 -10.82 19.00 -9.21
N VAL A 168 -10.80 19.60 -10.40
CA VAL A 168 -11.20 18.93 -11.65
C VAL A 168 -10.01 18.89 -12.59
N VAL A 169 -9.46 17.69 -12.77
CA VAL A 169 -8.39 17.43 -13.71
C VAL A 169 -8.95 17.47 -15.13
N GLN A 170 -8.36 18.32 -15.98
CA GLN A 170 -8.79 18.47 -17.36
C GLN A 170 -8.02 17.50 -18.27
N ALA A 171 -8.74 16.85 -19.18
CA ALA A 171 -8.13 16.05 -20.22
C ALA A 171 -7.10 16.88 -21.02
N LYS A 172 -5.97 16.27 -21.34
CA LYS A 172 -4.81 16.85 -22.04
C LYS A 172 -4.05 17.93 -21.24
N LYS A 173 -4.32 18.08 -19.94
CA LYS A 173 -3.53 18.92 -19.01
C LYS A 173 -2.85 18.11 -17.90
N GLN A 174 -2.77 16.79 -18.06
CA GLN A 174 -2.16 15.92 -17.07
C GLN A 174 -0.63 16.00 -17.08
N MET A 175 -0.03 15.94 -15.89
CA MET A 175 1.41 16.01 -15.68
C MET A 175 2.06 14.62 -15.71
N ALA A 176 3.27 14.51 -16.24
CA ALA A 176 4.01 13.23 -16.31
C ALA A 176 4.21 12.60 -14.93
N GLU A 177 4.41 13.44 -13.90
CA GLU A 177 4.59 13.06 -12.50
C GLU A 177 3.44 12.22 -11.96
N TRP A 178 2.23 12.37 -12.50
CA TRP A 178 1.05 11.63 -12.02
C TRP A 178 1.06 10.17 -12.46
N TRP A 179 1.75 9.84 -13.55
CA TRP A 179 1.89 8.46 -14.01
C TRP A 179 2.92 7.67 -13.21
N LEU A 180 3.88 8.33 -12.57
CA LEU A 180 4.89 7.65 -11.76
C LEU A 180 4.21 6.92 -10.58
N PRO A 181 3.45 7.59 -9.69
CA PRO A 181 2.66 6.89 -8.67
C PRO A 181 1.64 5.89 -9.23
N ALA A 182 0.93 6.25 -10.31
CA ALA A 182 -0.12 5.40 -10.88
C ALA A 182 0.41 4.02 -11.33
N TYR A 183 1.55 4.02 -12.01
CA TYR A 183 2.12 2.80 -12.53
C TYR A 183 2.97 2.05 -11.49
N THR A 184 3.66 2.74 -10.58
CA THR A 184 4.48 2.05 -9.57
C THR A 184 3.60 1.40 -8.53
N TYR A 185 2.56 2.09 -8.08
CA TYR A 185 1.58 1.49 -7.19
C TYR A 185 0.85 0.32 -7.87
N GLY A 186 0.70 0.35 -9.20
CA GLY A 186 0.21 -0.78 -10.00
C GLY A 186 1.04 -2.08 -9.89
N ALA A 187 2.32 -2.00 -9.48
CA ALA A 187 3.17 -3.16 -9.23
C ALA A 187 2.79 -3.94 -7.97
N TRP A 188 1.88 -3.42 -7.13
CA TRP A 188 1.31 -4.15 -5.99
C TRP A 188 0.76 -5.53 -6.36
N SER A 189 0.33 -5.73 -7.60
CA SER A 189 -0.20 -7.01 -8.06
C SER A 189 0.82 -8.13 -7.93
N TYR A 190 2.10 -7.84 -8.14
CA TYR A 190 3.19 -8.77 -7.90
C TYR A 190 3.32 -9.09 -6.40
N SER A 191 3.39 -8.07 -5.54
CA SER A 191 3.53 -8.30 -4.09
C SER A 191 2.32 -9.00 -3.49
N HIS A 192 1.11 -8.63 -3.90
CA HIS A 192 -0.13 -9.10 -3.30
C HIS A 192 -0.63 -10.44 -3.87
N TYR A 193 -0.57 -10.65 -5.18
CA TYR A 193 -1.11 -11.86 -5.80
C TYR A 193 -0.07 -12.94 -6.08
N ILE A 194 1.22 -12.60 -6.09
CA ILE A 194 2.29 -13.56 -6.36
C ILE A 194 3.14 -13.80 -5.12
N ALA A 195 3.77 -12.76 -4.56
CA ALA A 195 4.72 -12.94 -3.47
C ALA A 195 4.03 -13.33 -2.15
N ALA A 196 3.06 -12.53 -1.71
CA ALA A 196 2.41 -12.73 -0.42
C ALA A 196 1.72 -14.11 -0.29
N PRO A 197 0.92 -14.61 -1.25
CA PRO A 197 0.24 -15.89 -1.08
C PRO A 197 1.21 -17.05 -0.86
N ILE A 198 2.27 -17.14 -1.66
CA ILE A 198 3.32 -18.16 -1.52
C ILE A 198 3.98 -18.12 -0.14
N VAL A 199 4.30 -16.90 0.34
CA VAL A 199 4.95 -16.73 1.63
C VAL A 199 4.00 -17.06 2.78
N LEU A 200 2.75 -16.63 2.69
CA LEU A 200 1.75 -16.89 3.73
C LEU A 200 1.43 -18.39 3.82
N GLU A 201 1.33 -19.08 2.70
CA GLU A 201 1.20 -20.54 2.68
C GLU A 201 2.38 -21.23 3.39
N ALA A 202 3.62 -20.80 3.13
CA ALA A 202 4.80 -21.34 3.80
C ALA A 202 4.79 -21.07 5.32
N VAL A 203 4.42 -19.85 5.73
CA VAL A 203 4.30 -19.46 7.14
C VAL A 203 3.20 -20.26 7.84
N GLU A 204 2.04 -20.41 7.21
CA GLU A 204 0.90 -21.17 7.75
C GLU A 204 1.20 -22.66 7.86
N ALA A 205 1.90 -23.24 6.87
CA ALA A 205 2.36 -24.62 6.92
C ALA A 205 3.28 -24.86 8.13
N VAL A 206 4.26 -23.98 8.33
CA VAL A 206 5.17 -24.08 9.50
C VAL A 206 4.43 -23.87 10.82
N ALA A 207 3.47 -22.95 10.88
CA ALA A 207 2.63 -22.77 12.06
C ALA A 207 1.82 -24.05 12.38
N GLY A 208 1.27 -24.71 11.36
CA GLY A 208 0.53 -25.96 11.50
C GLY A 208 1.39 -27.12 12.00
N GLU A 209 2.62 -27.24 11.52
CA GLU A 209 3.58 -28.24 11.99
C GLU A 209 4.02 -28.02 13.45
N LEU A 210 3.99 -26.77 13.92
CA LEU A 210 4.18 -26.41 15.33
C LEU A 210 2.91 -26.63 16.18
N GLY A 211 1.81 -27.10 15.58
CA GLY A 211 0.56 -27.42 16.27
C GLY A 211 -0.40 -26.24 16.43
N PHE A 212 -0.16 -25.10 15.78
CA PHE A 212 -1.08 -23.98 15.83
C PHE A 212 -2.24 -24.15 14.85
N LYS A 213 -3.46 -23.82 15.31
CA LYS A 213 -4.66 -23.86 14.46
C LYS A 213 -4.60 -22.72 13.44
N ALA A 214 -4.96 -23.01 12.19
CA ALA A 214 -5.06 -22.00 11.14
C ALA A 214 -5.95 -20.81 11.57
N GLY A 215 -5.44 -19.60 11.38
CA GLY A 215 -6.13 -18.36 11.77
C GLY A 215 -6.20 -18.09 13.28
N SER A 216 -5.57 -18.92 14.12
CA SER A 216 -5.48 -18.63 15.56
C SER A 216 -4.57 -17.44 15.83
N ARG A 217 -4.70 -16.90 17.05
CA ARG A 217 -3.86 -15.82 17.55
C ARG A 217 -2.38 -16.19 17.47
N GLU A 218 -2.03 -17.42 17.81
CA GLU A 218 -0.67 -17.95 17.82
C GLU A 218 -0.11 -18.05 16.39
N ALA A 219 -0.89 -18.58 15.45
CA ALA A 219 -0.49 -18.66 14.04
C ALA A 219 -0.27 -17.26 13.44
N ASN A 220 -1.17 -16.31 13.72
CA ASN A 220 -1.03 -14.94 13.24
C ASN A 220 0.12 -14.18 13.95
N THR A 221 0.40 -14.48 15.22
CA THR A 221 1.56 -13.93 15.94
C THR A 221 2.85 -14.43 15.32
N LEU A 222 2.94 -15.72 14.98
CA LEU A 222 4.08 -16.31 14.28
C LEU A 222 4.27 -15.62 12.92
N ALA A 223 3.19 -15.46 12.15
CA ALA A 223 3.26 -14.78 10.86
C ALA A 223 3.78 -13.34 10.98
N ASN A 224 3.23 -12.58 11.93
CA ASN A 224 3.70 -11.21 12.20
C ASN A 224 5.17 -11.20 12.62
N PHE A 225 5.60 -12.12 13.49
CA PHE A 225 7.01 -12.22 13.91
C PHE A 225 7.94 -12.45 12.71
N VAL A 226 7.63 -13.41 11.85
CA VAL A 226 8.46 -13.74 10.68
C VAL A 226 8.52 -12.54 9.73
N LEU A 227 7.35 -12.01 9.34
CA LEU A 227 7.26 -11.00 8.31
C LEU A 227 7.81 -9.63 8.74
N THR A 228 7.66 -9.26 10.01
CA THR A 228 8.24 -8.01 10.54
C THR A 228 9.78 -8.00 10.53
N ARG A 229 10.44 -9.17 10.48
CA ARG A 229 11.90 -9.26 10.50
C ARG A 229 12.54 -9.23 9.13
N VAL A 230 11.89 -9.84 8.14
CA VAL A 230 12.52 -10.11 6.84
C VAL A 230 11.71 -9.65 5.63
N SER A 231 10.44 -9.25 5.82
CA SER A 231 9.46 -9.05 4.75
C SER A 231 9.12 -10.33 3.96
N ASP A 232 7.91 -10.35 3.43
CA ASP A 232 7.44 -11.29 2.43
C ASP A 232 8.37 -11.41 1.21
N PHE A 233 8.94 -10.31 0.71
CA PHE A 233 9.78 -10.41 -0.49
C PHE A 233 11.06 -11.20 -0.31
N ARG A 234 11.69 -11.14 0.87
CA ARG A 234 12.92 -11.91 1.09
C ARG A 234 12.65 -13.41 1.10
N ILE A 235 11.51 -13.83 1.63
CA ILE A 235 11.10 -15.23 1.61
C ILE A 235 10.70 -15.66 0.19
N TYR A 236 10.01 -14.78 -0.55
CA TYR A 236 9.69 -15.03 -1.96
C TYR A 236 10.93 -15.15 -2.84
N GLU A 237 11.95 -14.32 -2.61
CA GLU A 237 13.23 -14.41 -3.32
C GLU A 237 13.91 -15.76 -3.08
N ILE A 238 13.92 -16.26 -1.84
CA ILE A 238 14.46 -17.60 -1.52
C ILE A 238 13.69 -18.68 -2.28
N TYR A 239 12.37 -18.61 -2.28
CA TYR A 239 11.50 -19.51 -3.05
C TYR A 239 11.84 -19.50 -4.54
N GLN A 240 11.95 -18.32 -5.15
CA GLN A 240 12.24 -18.16 -6.57
C GLN A 240 13.65 -18.65 -6.93
N ASN A 241 14.67 -18.27 -6.16
CA ASN A 241 16.05 -18.68 -6.38
C ASN A 241 16.27 -20.18 -6.19
N ALA A 242 15.43 -20.84 -5.39
CA ALA A 242 15.40 -22.29 -5.25
C ALA A 242 14.63 -23.01 -6.38
N GLY A 243 14.33 -22.31 -7.48
CA GLY A 243 13.58 -22.87 -8.60
C GLY A 243 12.10 -23.05 -8.28
N PHE A 244 11.50 -22.09 -7.58
CA PHE A 244 10.09 -22.11 -7.17
C PHE A 244 9.76 -23.28 -6.20
N ASN A 245 10.70 -23.60 -5.30
CA ASN A 245 10.55 -24.71 -4.35
C ASN A 245 9.90 -24.25 -3.03
N ALA A 246 8.69 -24.73 -2.75
CA ALA A 246 7.96 -24.42 -1.52
C ALA A 246 8.68 -24.88 -0.24
N GLU A 247 9.47 -25.96 -0.28
CA GLU A 247 10.24 -26.39 0.88
C GLU A 247 11.30 -25.37 1.27
N ALA A 248 11.96 -24.74 0.30
CA ALA A 248 12.96 -23.70 0.59
C ALA A 248 12.34 -22.50 1.33
N ALA A 249 11.10 -22.14 1.00
CA ALA A 249 10.36 -21.11 1.73
C ALA A 249 10.05 -21.54 3.17
N ARG A 250 9.60 -22.80 3.37
CA ARG A 250 9.34 -23.35 4.72
C ARG A 250 10.60 -23.45 5.56
N GLU A 251 11.71 -23.91 4.98
CA GLU A 251 13.02 -23.95 5.63
C GLU A 251 13.49 -22.55 6.05
N ALA A 252 13.29 -21.54 5.18
CA ALA A 252 13.57 -20.15 5.52
C ALA A 252 12.74 -19.68 6.73
N VAL A 253 11.43 -19.96 6.75
CA VAL A 253 10.56 -19.62 7.89
C VAL A 253 11.07 -20.28 9.19
N ARG A 254 11.43 -21.58 9.16
CA ARG A 254 12.02 -22.26 10.32
C ARG A 254 13.33 -21.63 10.76
N ALA A 255 14.20 -21.27 9.81
CA ALA A 255 15.47 -20.63 10.11
C ALA A 255 15.27 -19.28 10.79
N ILE A 256 14.34 -18.46 10.28
CA ILE A 256 13.98 -17.15 10.87
C ILE A 256 13.44 -17.31 12.29
N LEU A 257 12.58 -18.30 12.54
CA LEU A 257 12.05 -18.58 13.88
C LEU A 257 13.14 -18.99 14.87
N LYS A 258 14.17 -19.70 14.41
CA LYS A 258 15.31 -20.09 15.23
C LYS A 258 16.26 -18.93 15.49
N ASN A 259 16.59 -18.17 14.44
CA ASN A 259 17.39 -16.96 14.53
C ASN A 259 17.23 -16.12 13.24
N SER A 260 16.63 -14.94 13.37
CA SER A 260 16.41 -14.01 12.26
C SER A 260 17.64 -13.18 11.88
N SER A 261 18.72 -13.19 12.67
CA SER A 261 19.84 -12.23 12.50
C SER A 261 20.52 -12.31 11.12
N ALA A 262 20.50 -13.47 10.46
CA ALA A 262 21.07 -13.66 9.13
C ALA A 262 20.25 -13.00 7.99
N TYR A 263 19.02 -12.59 8.30
CA TYR A 263 18.06 -12.04 7.34
C TYR A 263 17.67 -10.59 7.66
N GLU A 264 18.07 -10.09 8.84
CA GLU A 264 17.84 -8.71 9.25
C GLU A 264 18.80 -7.77 8.50
N VAL A 265 18.34 -6.56 8.20
CA VAL A 265 19.21 -5.51 7.64
C VAL A 265 20.29 -5.19 8.68
N PRO A 266 21.59 -5.23 8.32
CA PRO A 266 22.66 -4.88 9.24
C PRO A 266 22.43 -3.50 9.83
N LYS A 267 22.71 -3.33 11.13
CA LYS A 267 22.80 -1.99 11.71
C LYS A 267 23.99 -1.30 11.05
N GLY A 268 23.70 -0.32 10.19
CA GLY A 268 24.69 0.60 9.65
C GLY A 268 25.35 1.44 10.72
#